data_AF-A0ABC8R2W0-F1
#
_entry.id   AF-A0ABC8R2W0-F1
#
_cell.length_a   1.000
_cell.length_b   1.000
_cell.length_c   1.000
_cell.angle_alpha   90.00
_cell.angle_beta   90.00
_cell.angle_gamma   90.00
#
_symmetry.space_group_name_H-M   'P 1'
#
loop_
_entity.id
_entity.type
_entity.pdbx_description
1 polymer ?
#
loop_
_entity_poly.entity_id
_entity_poly.type
_entity_poly.pdbx_seq_one_letter_code
_entity_poly.pdbx_strand_id
1 'polypeptide(L)'
;MQVRELGFRLQELIAESLGLDRDSIKNVLGDQGQHMAVNYYPPCPEPELTYGLPGHTDPNALTILLQDQQVSGLQVFKDDKWLNIKPHPDAFVINIGDQLQNVMMEARVFNLCIEDALSNGKYKSVLHRAVVNADKPRMSVASFLCPCNEAIIRAPNELTNDGSSAIYRSFTYAEYYKKFWSRTLDQHCLELFKN
;
A
#
# COMPACT_ATOMS: atom_id res chain seq x y z
N MET A 1 -2.45 13.34 -15.02
CA MET A 1 -1.19 12.98 -15.71
C MET A 1 -0.01 12.97 -14.73
N GLN A 2 0.31 14.11 -14.08
CA GLN A 2 1.49 14.23 -13.18
C GLN A 2 1.54 13.26 -11.99
N VAL A 3 0.43 13.04 -11.25
CA VAL A 3 0.43 12.12 -10.09
C VAL A 3 0.63 10.66 -10.51
N ARG A 4 0.11 10.27 -11.68
CA ARG A 4 0.29 8.91 -12.22
C ARG A 4 1.75 8.67 -12.61
N GLU A 5 2.36 9.64 -13.28
CA GLU A 5 3.79 9.62 -13.64
C GLU A 5 4.68 9.56 -12.40
N LEU A 6 4.37 10.33 -11.35
CA LEU A 6 5.06 10.24 -10.06
C LEU A 6 4.99 8.82 -9.49
N GLY A 7 3.80 8.20 -9.51
CA GLY A 7 3.63 6.85 -8.97
C GLY A 7 4.41 5.79 -9.76
N PHE A 8 4.45 5.87 -11.09
CA PHE A 8 5.30 4.97 -11.89
C PHE A 8 6.79 5.20 -11.61
N ARG A 9 7.24 6.46 -11.54
CA ARG A 9 8.63 6.77 -11.18
C ARG A 9 9.00 6.24 -9.79
N LEU A 10 8.08 6.27 -8.83
CA LEU A 10 8.30 5.68 -7.51
C LEU A 10 8.43 4.16 -7.59
N GLN A 11 7.58 3.48 -8.38
CA GLN A 11 7.71 2.03 -8.60
C GLN A 11 9.06 1.66 -9.22
N GLU A 12 9.50 2.41 -10.24
CA GLU A 12 10.82 2.26 -10.87
C GLU A 12 11.96 2.38 -9.86
N LEU A 13 11.96 3.44 -9.05
CA LEU A 13 12.98 3.67 -8.01
C LEU A 13 12.95 2.61 -6.91
N ILE A 14 11.76 2.11 -6.55
CA ILE A 14 11.62 1.00 -5.61
C ILE A 14 12.23 -0.27 -6.20
N ALA A 15 11.97 -0.59 -7.46
CA ALA A 15 12.57 -1.75 -8.13
C ALA A 15 14.10 -1.65 -8.15
N GLU A 16 14.65 -0.50 -8.55
CA GLU A 16 16.09 -0.25 -8.56
C GLU A 16 16.71 -0.36 -7.16
N SER A 17 16.02 0.13 -6.11
CA SER A 17 16.49 0.03 -4.73
C SER A 17 16.63 -1.40 -4.22
N LEU A 18 15.95 -2.34 -4.89
CA LEU A 18 15.98 -3.77 -4.61
C LEU A 18 16.92 -4.53 -5.57
N GLY A 19 17.66 -3.84 -6.44
CA GLY A 19 18.53 -4.45 -7.44
C GLY A 19 17.78 -5.11 -8.60
N LEU A 20 16.50 -4.81 -8.78
CA LEU A 20 15.67 -5.31 -9.87
C LEU A 20 15.75 -4.38 -11.09
N ASP A 21 15.38 -4.93 -12.24
CA ASP A 21 15.16 -4.12 -13.45
C ASP A 21 14.05 -3.10 -13.20
N ARG A 22 14.24 -1.89 -13.74
CA ARG A 22 13.33 -0.75 -13.58
C ARG A 22 11.89 -1.08 -13.94
N ASP A 23 11.67 -1.90 -14.97
CA ASP A 23 10.35 -2.25 -15.48
C ASP A 23 9.76 -3.51 -14.83
N SER A 24 10.50 -4.18 -13.95
CA SER A 24 10.08 -5.46 -13.33
C SER A 24 8.71 -5.39 -12.66
N ILE A 25 8.47 -4.36 -11.83
CA ILE A 25 7.19 -4.16 -11.14
C ILE A 25 6.06 -3.92 -12.14
N LYS A 26 6.30 -3.04 -13.12
CA LYS A 26 5.32 -2.72 -14.17
C LYS A 26 4.95 -3.95 -14.99
N ASN A 27 5.92 -4.79 -15.33
CA ASN A 27 5.71 -6.02 -16.09
C ASN A 27 4.82 -7.01 -15.35
N VAL A 28 4.88 -7.06 -14.01
CA VAL A 28 4.00 -7.91 -13.19
C VAL A 28 2.61 -7.28 -13.03
N LEU A 29 2.54 -5.98 -12.73
CA LEU A 29 1.28 -5.30 -12.43
C LEU A 29 0.45 -4.96 -13.69
N GLY A 30 1.06 -5.03 -14.88
CA GLY A 30 0.40 -4.76 -16.16
C GLY A 30 0.06 -3.29 -16.39
N ASP A 31 -0.88 -3.03 -17.31
CA ASP A 31 -1.39 -1.66 -17.53
C ASP A 31 -2.27 -1.24 -16.35
N GLN A 32 -1.64 -0.52 -15.42
CA GLN A 32 -2.25 -0.13 -14.16
C GLN A 32 -3.31 0.95 -14.34
N GLY A 33 -4.48 0.72 -13.75
CA GLY A 33 -5.53 1.72 -13.62
C GLY A 33 -5.22 2.74 -12.52
N GLN A 34 -5.86 3.91 -12.58
CA GLN A 34 -5.78 4.93 -11.54
C GLN A 34 -7.18 5.22 -11.00
N HIS A 35 -7.38 5.02 -9.70
CA HIS A 35 -8.59 5.46 -8.99
C HIS A 35 -8.27 6.66 -8.11
N MET A 36 -9.25 7.52 -7.90
CA MET A 36 -9.11 8.67 -7.01
C MET A 36 -10.31 8.76 -6.06
N ALA A 37 -10.04 9.08 -4.80
CA ALA A 37 -11.05 9.39 -3.81
C ALA A 37 -10.81 10.78 -3.21
N VAL A 38 -11.86 11.58 -3.18
CA VAL A 38 -11.88 12.85 -2.42
C VAL A 38 -12.67 12.59 -1.15
N ASN A 39 -11.98 12.64 -0.01
CA ASN A 39 -12.57 12.33 1.28
C ASN A 39 -12.82 13.63 2.04
N TYR A 40 -14.05 13.81 2.53
CA TYR A 40 -14.44 14.90 3.42
C TYR A 40 -14.85 14.31 4.77
N TYR A 41 -14.16 14.72 5.82
CA TYR A 41 -14.39 14.29 7.20
C TYR A 41 -14.95 15.48 7.99
N PRO A 42 -16.27 15.53 8.25
CA PRO A 42 -16.86 16.63 9.02
C PRO A 42 -16.41 16.59 10.50
N PRO A 43 -16.55 17.72 11.23
CA PRO A 43 -16.39 17.72 12.67
C PRO A 43 -17.33 16.70 13.34
N CYS A 44 -16.83 15.98 14.34
CA CYS A 44 -17.57 14.97 15.08
C CYS A 44 -17.60 15.33 16.57
N PRO A 45 -18.78 15.47 17.20
CA PRO A 45 -18.90 15.83 18.62
C PRO A 45 -18.26 14.80 19.58
N GLU A 46 -18.26 13.52 19.18
CA GLU A 46 -17.72 12.41 19.97
C GLU A 46 -16.65 11.66 19.17
N PRO A 47 -15.49 12.29 18.89
CA PRO A 47 -14.51 11.78 17.94
C PRO A 47 -13.81 10.50 18.40
N GLU A 48 -13.85 10.19 19.71
CA GLU A 48 -13.31 8.97 20.30
C GLU A 48 -14.20 7.74 20.08
N LEU A 49 -15.46 7.94 19.67
CA LEU A 49 -16.44 6.85 19.47
C LEU A 49 -16.54 6.40 18.00
N THR A 50 -15.86 7.07 17.08
CA THR A 50 -15.95 6.76 15.64
C THR A 50 -14.65 7.03 14.89
N TYR A 51 -14.58 6.51 13.67
CA TYR A 51 -13.51 6.81 12.73
C TYR A 51 -14.08 7.49 11.49
N GLY A 52 -13.29 8.37 10.89
CA GLY A 52 -13.58 8.86 9.54
C GLY A 52 -13.39 7.75 8.51
N LEU A 53 -12.36 6.93 8.70
CA LEU A 53 -12.13 5.69 7.95
C LEU A 53 -11.50 4.66 8.90
N PRO A 54 -12.13 3.49 9.10
CA PRO A 54 -11.58 2.43 9.96
C PRO A 54 -10.19 1.95 9.54
N GLY A 55 -9.52 1.25 10.45
CA GLY A 55 -8.21 0.64 10.18
C GLY A 55 -8.26 -0.36 9.03
N HIS A 56 -7.41 -0.19 8.03
CA HIS A 56 -7.32 -1.06 6.86
C HIS A 56 -5.93 -1.01 6.20
N THR A 57 -5.67 -1.94 5.28
CA THR A 57 -4.57 -1.88 4.32
C THR A 57 -5.11 -1.56 2.93
N ASP A 58 -4.26 -0.99 2.08
CA ASP A 58 -4.64 -0.59 0.73
C ASP A 58 -4.59 -1.79 -0.22
N PRO A 59 -5.68 -2.11 -0.96
CA PRO A 59 -5.70 -3.28 -1.84
C PRO A 59 -4.90 -3.09 -3.13
N ASN A 60 -4.44 -1.86 -3.40
CA ASN A 60 -3.78 -1.45 -4.65
C ASN A 60 -2.25 -1.69 -4.57
N ALA A 61 -1.49 -1.16 -5.53
CA ALA A 61 -0.02 -1.21 -5.50
C ALA A 61 0.58 -0.02 -4.75
N LEU A 62 0.14 1.20 -5.06
CA LEU A 62 0.68 2.42 -4.46
C LEU A 62 -0.43 3.45 -4.26
N THR A 63 -0.45 4.07 -3.08
CA THR A 63 -1.31 5.21 -2.77
C THR A 63 -0.48 6.49 -2.65
N ILE A 64 -0.90 7.54 -3.35
CA ILE A 64 -0.36 8.90 -3.24
C ILE A 64 -1.45 9.78 -2.64
N LEU A 65 -1.23 10.23 -1.41
CA LEU A 65 -2.19 10.98 -0.63
C LEU A 65 -1.78 12.45 -0.50
N LEU A 66 -2.66 13.34 -0.95
CA LEU A 66 -2.63 14.75 -0.57
C LEU A 66 -3.49 14.94 0.68
N GLN A 67 -2.86 15.34 1.77
CA GLN A 67 -3.57 15.66 3.02
C GLN A 67 -4.02 17.12 3.06
N ASP A 68 -5.02 17.39 3.90
CA ASP A 68 -5.27 18.73 4.43
C ASP A 68 -3.99 19.33 5.00
N GLN A 69 -3.70 20.59 4.68
CA GLN A 69 -2.47 21.26 5.08
C GLN A 69 -2.43 21.64 6.56
N GLN A 70 -3.58 21.73 7.24
CA GLN A 70 -3.70 22.23 8.62
C GLN A 70 -4.32 21.21 9.56
N VAL A 71 -5.13 20.28 9.06
CA VAL A 71 -5.90 19.34 9.89
C VAL A 71 -5.33 17.92 9.77
N SER A 72 -4.75 17.43 10.88
CA SER A 72 -4.30 16.03 10.97
C SER A 72 -5.49 15.07 11.10
N GLY A 73 -5.23 13.79 10.89
CA GLY A 73 -6.25 12.75 10.97
C GLY A 73 -5.80 11.39 10.45
N LEU A 74 -4.75 11.34 9.62
CA LEU A 74 -4.15 10.09 9.21
C LEU A 74 -3.35 9.50 10.38
N GLN A 75 -3.60 8.24 10.69
CA GLN A 75 -2.81 7.45 11.63
C GLN A 75 -2.33 6.15 10.96
N VAL A 76 -1.10 5.75 11.29
CA VAL A 76 -0.50 4.48 10.85
C VAL A 76 -0.18 3.62 12.07
N PHE A 77 -0.34 2.31 11.97
CA PHE A 77 -0.03 1.38 13.03
C PHE A 77 1.40 0.86 12.90
N LYS A 78 2.24 1.11 13.91
CA LYS A 78 3.64 0.69 13.94
C LYS A 78 4.06 0.44 15.39
N ASP A 79 4.84 -0.62 15.63
CA ASP A 79 5.37 -0.98 16.95
C ASP A 79 4.26 -1.04 18.02
N ASP A 80 3.16 -1.73 17.66
CA ASP A 80 1.93 -1.90 18.45
C ASP A 80 1.21 -0.61 18.86
N LYS A 81 1.45 0.48 18.13
CA LYS A 81 0.90 1.81 18.43
C LYS A 81 0.39 2.51 17.18
N TRP A 82 -0.70 3.27 17.35
CA TRP A 82 -1.16 4.22 16.34
C TRP A 82 -0.33 5.50 16.41
N LEU A 83 0.29 5.87 15.30
CA LEU A 83 1.12 7.06 15.15
C LEU A 83 0.43 8.08 14.24
N ASN A 84 0.32 9.32 14.69
CA ASN A 84 -0.22 10.42 13.90
C ASN A 84 0.76 10.84 12.79
N ILE A 85 0.27 10.93 11.56
CA ILE A 85 0.98 11.56 10.45
C ILE A 85 0.60 13.03 10.40
N LYS A 86 1.57 13.89 10.74
CA LYS A 86 1.39 15.34 10.70
C LYS A 86 1.41 15.81 9.24
N PRO A 87 0.45 16.66 8.83
CA PRO A 87 0.53 17.35 7.55
C PRO A 87 1.87 18.09 7.42
N HIS A 88 2.51 17.92 6.27
CA HIS A 88 3.68 18.70 5.89
C HIS A 88 3.30 19.54 4.66
N PRO A 89 3.59 20.85 4.64
CA PRO A 89 3.36 21.69 3.47
C PRO A 89 4.04 21.10 2.23
N ASP A 90 3.36 21.19 1.08
CA ASP A 90 3.89 20.79 -0.23
C ASP A 90 4.39 19.33 -0.32
N ALA A 91 3.83 18.44 0.52
CA ALA A 91 4.21 17.03 0.55
C ALA A 91 3.03 16.11 0.24
N PHE A 92 3.34 14.98 -0.39
CA PHE A 92 2.46 13.83 -0.46
C PHE A 92 2.87 12.79 0.58
N VAL A 93 1.89 12.06 1.10
CA VAL A 93 2.15 10.81 1.80
C VAL A 93 2.06 9.67 0.80
N ILE A 94 3.10 8.84 0.76
CA ILE A 94 3.17 7.65 -0.09
C ILE A 94 2.93 6.43 0.80
N ASN A 95 1.92 5.63 0.47
CA ASN A 95 1.65 4.36 1.14
C ASN A 95 1.84 3.20 0.16
N ILE A 96 2.46 2.12 0.65
CA ILE A 96 2.63 0.87 -0.09
C ILE A 96 1.33 0.07 0.08
N GLY A 97 0.77 -0.41 -1.02
CA GLY A 97 -0.39 -1.28 -1.00
C GLY A 97 -0.02 -2.76 -1.00
N ASP A 98 -1.02 -3.60 -0.73
CA ASP A 98 -0.90 -5.05 -0.61
C ASP A 98 -0.24 -5.69 -1.84
N GLN A 99 -0.54 -5.20 -3.05
CA GLN A 99 -0.04 -5.81 -4.28
C GLN A 99 1.45 -5.56 -4.47
N LEU A 100 1.92 -4.35 -4.16
CA LEU A 100 3.34 -4.05 -4.25
C LEU A 100 4.10 -4.81 -3.15
N GLN A 101 3.55 -4.91 -1.94
CA GLN A 101 4.12 -5.78 -0.90
C GLN A 101 4.33 -7.20 -1.42
N ASN A 102 3.35 -7.82 -2.08
CA ASN A 102 3.53 -9.20 -2.61
C ASN A 102 4.60 -9.30 -3.67
N VAL A 103 4.63 -8.36 -4.62
CA VAL A 103 5.65 -8.35 -5.68
C VAL A 103 7.06 -8.16 -5.09
N MET A 104 7.17 -7.47 -3.95
CA MET A 104 8.45 -7.15 -3.31
C MET A 104 8.89 -8.11 -2.19
N MET A 105 7.96 -8.76 -1.48
CA MET A 105 8.26 -9.51 -0.25
C MET A 105 9.14 -10.73 -0.45
N GLU A 106 9.32 -11.18 -1.68
CA GLU A 106 10.15 -12.35 -1.95
C GLU A 106 11.52 -11.99 -2.51
N ALA A 107 11.91 -10.71 -2.63
CA ALA A 107 13.17 -10.21 -3.22
C ALA A 107 14.49 -10.59 -2.51
N ARG A 108 14.63 -11.85 -2.10
CA ARG A 108 15.75 -12.44 -1.35
C ARG A 108 16.96 -12.85 -2.19
N VAL A 109 16.90 -12.78 -3.52
CA VAL A 109 17.93 -13.38 -4.39
C VAL A 109 18.78 -12.30 -5.05
N PHE A 110 19.69 -11.70 -4.29
CA PHE A 110 20.99 -11.25 -4.80
C PHE A 110 22.05 -11.40 -3.69
N ASN A 111 22.72 -12.55 -3.74
CA ASN A 111 23.92 -13.02 -3.04
C ASN A 111 24.68 -12.12 -2.03
N LEU A 112 24.93 -12.74 -0.86
CA LEU A 112 26.19 -12.83 -0.10
C LEU A 112 26.67 -11.71 0.83
N CYS A 113 25.97 -10.58 0.99
CA CYS A 113 26.27 -9.61 2.07
C CYS A 113 25.04 -9.14 2.85
N ILE A 114 23.89 -9.80 2.69
CA ILE A 114 22.61 -9.21 3.07
C ILE A 114 21.72 -10.15 3.89
N GLU A 115 22.30 -10.77 4.93
CA GLU A 115 21.47 -11.40 5.97
C GLU A 115 20.71 -10.37 6.84
N ASP A 116 21.13 -9.09 6.85
CA ASP A 116 20.51 -8.05 7.69
C ASP A 116 19.57 -7.07 6.96
N ALA A 117 19.54 -7.01 5.61
CA ALA A 117 19.05 -5.78 4.93
C ALA A 117 18.02 -5.92 3.79
N LEU A 118 17.67 -7.10 3.26
CA LEU A 118 16.81 -7.21 2.06
C LEU A 118 15.32 -7.50 2.31
N SER A 119 14.86 -7.41 3.55
CA SER A 119 13.70 -6.53 3.81
C SER A 119 13.48 -6.31 5.29
N ASN A 120 13.65 -7.29 6.19
CA ASN A 120 13.17 -7.19 7.57
C ASN A 120 11.75 -6.56 7.70
N GLY A 121 10.91 -6.62 6.66
CA GLY A 121 9.68 -5.83 6.57
C GLY A 121 9.81 -4.33 6.28
N LYS A 122 10.77 -3.89 5.45
CA LYS A 122 10.99 -2.49 5.04
C LYS A 122 9.84 -1.91 4.21
N TYR A 123 9.33 -2.64 3.22
CA TYR A 123 8.15 -2.25 2.46
C TYR A 123 6.98 -3.13 2.86
N LYS A 124 6.21 -2.61 3.81
CA LYS A 124 4.97 -3.23 4.29
C LYS A 124 3.80 -2.37 3.87
N SER A 125 2.72 -3.04 3.48
CA SER A 125 1.39 -2.47 3.48
C SER A 125 1.00 -2.24 4.94
N VAL A 126 0.95 -0.96 5.33
CA VAL A 126 0.76 -0.59 6.74
C VAL A 126 -0.72 -0.41 7.02
N LEU A 127 -1.16 -1.00 8.13
CA LEU A 127 -2.50 -0.74 8.68
C LEU A 127 -2.60 0.75 9.02
N HIS A 128 -3.56 1.44 8.42
CA HIS A 128 -3.75 2.86 8.59
C HIS A 128 -5.23 3.19 8.74
N ARG A 129 -5.54 4.34 9.36
CA ARG A 129 -6.91 4.81 9.60
C ARG A 129 -7.00 6.32 9.49
N ALA A 130 -8.20 6.84 9.32
CA ALA A 130 -8.49 8.27 9.44
C ALA A 130 -9.35 8.53 10.68
N VAL A 131 -8.83 9.28 11.63
CA VAL A 131 -9.57 9.78 12.80
C VAL A 131 -10.23 11.12 12.49
N VAL A 132 -11.33 11.41 13.19
CA VAL A 132 -12.05 12.68 13.13
C VAL A 132 -11.73 13.54 14.35
N ASN A 133 -12.16 14.80 14.34
CA ASN A 133 -12.02 15.74 15.46
C ASN A 133 -13.30 16.56 15.61
N ALA A 134 -13.50 17.22 16.75
CA ALA A 134 -14.70 17.99 17.03
C ALA A 134 -14.70 19.43 16.46
N ASP A 135 -13.54 19.94 16.05
CA ASP A 135 -13.35 21.37 15.83
C ASP A 135 -13.40 21.77 14.35
N LYS A 136 -12.75 21.00 13.47
CA LYS A 136 -12.49 21.38 12.07
C LYS A 136 -12.74 20.22 11.11
N PRO A 137 -13.38 20.47 9.96
CA PRO A 137 -13.43 19.48 8.90
C PRO A 137 -12.03 19.21 8.36
N ARG A 138 -11.81 17.99 7.88
CA ARG A 138 -10.57 17.59 7.17
C ARG A 138 -10.92 17.13 5.77
N MET A 139 -10.11 17.50 4.78
CA MET A 139 -10.17 16.91 3.44
C MET A 139 -8.90 16.14 3.08
N SER A 140 -9.02 15.17 2.18
CA SER A 140 -7.85 14.56 1.56
C SER A 140 -8.18 14.04 0.17
N VAL A 141 -7.19 14.01 -0.71
CA VAL A 141 -7.31 13.40 -2.04
C VAL A 141 -6.33 12.24 -2.12
N ALA A 142 -6.86 11.03 -2.25
CA ALA A 142 -6.08 9.82 -2.42
C ALA A 142 -6.09 9.40 -3.90
N SER A 143 -4.91 9.11 -4.44
CA SER A 143 -4.77 8.49 -5.76
C SER A 143 -4.17 7.10 -5.61
N PHE A 144 -4.83 6.10 -6.20
CA PHE A 144 -4.50 4.70 -6.08
C PHE A 144 -4.04 4.17 -7.44
N LEU A 145 -2.84 3.61 -7.51
CA LEU A 145 -2.37 2.85 -8.67
C LEU A 145 -2.75 1.37 -8.48
N CYS A 146 -3.69 0.92 -9.29
CA CYS A 146 -4.24 -0.43 -9.21
C CYS A 146 -3.65 -1.30 -10.33
N PRO A 147 -3.25 -2.55 -10.05
CA PRO A 147 -2.85 -3.49 -11.10
C PRO A 147 -3.95 -3.70 -12.15
N CYS A 148 -3.53 -4.18 -13.31
CA CYS A 148 -4.44 -4.74 -14.32
C CYS A 148 -5.22 -5.92 -13.69
N ASN A 149 -6.51 -6.07 -14.00
CA ASN A 149 -7.36 -7.09 -13.38
C ASN A 149 -6.85 -8.51 -13.64
N GLU A 150 -6.28 -8.73 -14.83
CA GLU A 150 -5.73 -10.01 -15.28
C GLU A 150 -4.29 -10.23 -14.81
N ALA A 151 -3.66 -9.23 -14.17
CA ALA A 151 -2.31 -9.36 -13.62
C ALA A 151 -2.26 -10.53 -12.64
N ILE A 152 -1.35 -11.46 -12.89
CA ILE A 152 -1.08 -12.59 -12.00
C ILE A 152 -0.10 -12.10 -10.94
N ILE A 153 -0.63 -11.82 -9.76
CA ILE A 153 0.15 -11.46 -8.59
C ILE A 153 0.76 -12.74 -8.03
N ARG A 154 2.09 -12.77 -8.03
CA ARG A 154 2.90 -13.91 -7.59
C ARG A 154 4.28 -13.41 -7.20
N ALA A 155 4.99 -14.23 -6.44
CA ALA A 155 6.42 -14.07 -6.26
C ALA A 155 7.16 -14.18 -7.61
N PRO A 156 8.14 -13.31 -7.88
CA PRO A 156 9.01 -13.46 -9.04
C PRO A 156 9.79 -14.79 -8.97
N ASN A 157 10.01 -15.42 -10.12
CA ASN A 157 10.65 -16.75 -10.15
C ASN A 157 12.11 -16.69 -9.73
N GLU A 158 12.77 -15.58 -10.03
CA GLU A 158 14.15 -15.25 -9.68
C GLU A 158 14.37 -15.34 -8.17
N LEU A 159 13.28 -15.27 -7.40
CA LEU A 159 13.25 -15.05 -5.98
C LEU A 159 12.83 -16.29 -5.16
N THR A 160 12.27 -17.32 -5.80
CA THR A 160 11.88 -18.60 -5.17
C THR A 160 12.83 -19.76 -5.51
N ASN A 161 13.97 -19.46 -6.16
CA ASN A 161 14.90 -20.46 -6.69
C ASN A 161 15.80 -21.12 -5.63
N ASP A 162 15.77 -20.68 -4.38
CA ASP A 162 16.58 -21.22 -3.27
C ASP A 162 15.87 -22.34 -2.48
N GLY A 163 14.67 -22.75 -2.90
CA GLY A 163 13.85 -23.74 -2.20
C GLY A 163 12.96 -23.15 -1.09
N SER A 164 12.93 -21.83 -0.92
CA SER A 164 11.91 -21.18 -0.10
C SER A 164 10.54 -21.24 -0.77
N SER A 165 9.53 -21.69 -0.01
CA SER A 165 8.14 -21.67 -0.47
C SER A 165 7.60 -20.25 -0.43
N ALA A 166 6.92 -19.84 -1.49
CA ALA A 166 6.18 -18.58 -1.51
C ALA A 166 5.22 -18.50 -0.32
N ILE A 167 5.10 -17.33 0.31
CA ILE A 167 4.20 -17.14 1.47
C ILE A 167 2.74 -17.20 1.01
N TYR A 168 2.48 -16.62 -0.17
CA TYR A 168 1.15 -16.55 -0.77
C TYR A 168 1.12 -17.35 -2.07
N ARG A 169 0.00 -18.01 -2.35
CA ARG A 169 -0.23 -18.60 -3.67
C ARG A 169 -0.37 -17.52 -4.73
N SER A 170 -0.19 -17.88 -5.99
CA SER A 170 -0.53 -17.01 -7.11
C SER A 170 -2.05 -16.74 -7.19
N PHE A 171 -2.42 -15.52 -7.53
CA PHE A 171 -3.82 -15.10 -7.77
C PHE A 171 -3.88 -13.96 -8.79
N THR A 172 -5.04 -13.74 -9.39
CA THR A 172 -5.25 -12.53 -10.21
C THR A 172 -5.64 -11.35 -9.34
N TYR A 173 -5.31 -10.13 -9.76
CA TYR A 173 -5.77 -8.92 -9.06
C TYR A 173 -7.31 -8.87 -8.96
N ALA A 174 -8.02 -9.29 -10.01
CA ALA A 174 -9.49 -9.41 -9.97
C ALA A 174 -9.99 -10.37 -8.88
N GLU A 175 -9.32 -11.50 -8.66
CA GLU A 175 -9.65 -12.43 -7.57
C GLU A 175 -9.46 -11.76 -6.20
N TYR A 176 -8.33 -11.08 -6.00
CA TYR A 176 -8.03 -10.33 -4.78
C TYR A 176 -9.07 -9.25 -4.51
N TYR A 177 -9.31 -8.40 -5.51
CA TYR A 177 -10.20 -7.25 -5.41
C TYR A 177 -11.63 -7.67 -5.09
N LYS A 178 -12.12 -8.76 -5.70
CA LYS A 178 -13.44 -9.33 -5.39
C LYS A 178 -13.56 -9.76 -3.92
N LYS A 179 -12.53 -10.44 -3.37
CA LYS A 179 -12.52 -10.83 -1.95
C LYS A 179 -12.38 -9.64 -1.01
N PHE A 180 -11.63 -8.62 -1.40
CA PHE A 180 -11.47 -7.39 -0.62
C PHE A 180 -12.81 -6.66 -0.43
N TRP A 181 -13.66 -6.61 -1.46
CA TRP A 181 -14.97 -5.95 -1.38
C TRP A 181 -16.09 -6.80 -0.80
N SER A 182 -15.88 -8.11 -0.63
CA SER A 182 -16.87 -9.00 0.00
C SER A 182 -16.78 -9.07 1.53
N ARG A 183 -15.97 -8.20 2.15
CA ARG A 183 -15.61 -8.25 3.58
C ARG A 183 -15.52 -6.85 4.19
N THR A 184 -15.41 -6.81 5.50
CA THR A 184 -15.10 -5.61 6.27
C THR A 184 -13.62 -5.24 6.16
N LEU A 185 -13.34 -3.95 6.31
CA LEU A 185 -12.02 -3.34 6.13
C LEU A 185 -11.01 -3.68 7.25
N ASP A 186 -11.49 -4.23 8.36
CA ASP A 186 -10.74 -4.47 9.61
C ASP A 186 -9.83 -5.70 9.59
N GLN A 187 -9.93 -6.54 8.56
CA GLN A 187 -9.09 -7.72 8.41
C GLN A 187 -8.10 -7.51 7.25
N HIS A 188 -6.90 -8.09 7.33
CA HIS A 188 -5.91 -8.06 6.23
C HIS A 188 -6.29 -9.06 5.12
N CYS A 189 -6.53 -8.61 3.88
CA CYS A 189 -7.11 -9.47 2.83
C CYS A 189 -6.12 -10.49 2.25
N LEU A 190 -4.82 -10.17 2.21
CA LEU A 190 -3.76 -11.11 1.83
C LEU A 190 -3.73 -12.41 2.63
N GLU A 191 -4.19 -12.42 3.87
CA GLU A 191 -4.24 -13.63 4.70
C GLU A 191 -5.06 -14.77 4.05
N LEU A 192 -6.03 -14.43 3.20
CA LEU A 192 -6.85 -15.41 2.46
C LEU A 192 -6.12 -16.09 1.29
N PHE A 193 -4.88 -15.69 1.03
CA PHE A 193 -4.07 -16.15 -0.10
C PHE A 193 -2.79 -16.84 0.35
N LYS A 194 -2.59 -17.08 1.65
CA LYS A 194 -1.46 -17.88 2.16
C LYS A 194 -1.52 -19.33 1.66
N ASN A 195 -0.35 -19.93 1.45
CA ASN A 195 -0.20 -21.37 1.17
C ASN A 195 -0.50 -22.24 2.40
#